data_AF-Q97YW1-F1
#
_entry.id   AF-Q97YW1-F1
#
_cell.length_a   1.000
_cell.length_b   1.000
_cell.length_c   1.000
_cell.angle_alpha   90.00
_cell.angle_beta   90.00
_cell.angle_gamma   90.00
#
_symmetry.space_group_name_H-M   'P 1'
#
loop_
_entity.id
_entity.type
_entity.pdbx_description
1 polymer ?
#
loop_
_entity_poly.entity_id
_entity_poly.type
_entity_poly.pdbx_seq_one_letter_code
_entity_poly.pdbx_strand_id
1 'polypeptide(L)'
;MTISQVKDYLNLQLKKAIQINGIGVEEIHDMRVAVRKYFDVLYAIHPVYENVECLFLAKEAIKRLGKVRDMDICEIANGERTKLAIRALKDVRELQVCFVNDKIYGVRLTIYNRILSSLHQIQDITDFHELRKNIRVTRNLVEALGYDNTEIKALAKKMGDIRDEILKMRCRGLTPPDINIIQYKEEAKRVILKIIASQEEFHHFKIEDRY
;
A
#
# COMPACT_ATOMS: atom_id res chain seq x y z
N MET A 1 -19.38 -17.67 2.51
CA MET A 1 -18.17 -16.86 2.23
C MET A 1 -18.66 -15.51 1.72
N THR A 2 -18.71 -14.48 2.57
CA THR A 2 -19.18 -13.15 2.19
C THR A 2 -18.17 -12.56 1.22
N ILE A 3 -18.55 -12.37 -0.04
CA ILE A 3 -17.76 -11.59 -1.00
C ILE A 3 -17.54 -10.23 -0.34
N SER A 4 -16.33 -9.98 0.16
CA SER A 4 -15.97 -8.65 0.65
C SER A 4 -16.14 -7.72 -0.55
N GLN A 5 -17.12 -6.82 -0.45
CA GLN A 5 -17.26 -5.80 -1.48
C GLN A 5 -16.02 -4.91 -1.33
N VAL A 6 -15.20 -4.83 -2.36
CA VAL A 6 -14.00 -3.96 -2.36
C VAL A 6 -14.35 -2.52 -1.96
N LYS A 7 -15.58 -2.08 -2.27
CA LYS A 7 -16.19 -0.86 -1.75
C LYS A 7 -16.16 -0.77 -0.22
N ASP A 8 -16.58 -1.81 0.49
CA ASP A 8 -16.58 -1.87 1.95
C ASP A 8 -15.15 -1.77 2.49
N TYR A 9 -14.19 -2.43 1.82
CA TYR A 9 -12.78 -2.30 2.16
C TYR A 9 -12.29 -0.85 2.01
N LEU A 10 -12.53 -0.21 0.86
CA LEU A 10 -12.16 1.19 0.61
C LEU A 10 -12.75 2.12 1.67
N ASN A 11 -14.07 2.05 1.87
CA ASN A 11 -14.78 2.90 2.81
C ASN A 11 -14.34 2.63 4.26
N LEU A 12 -14.01 1.39 4.62
CA LEU A 12 -13.45 1.06 5.92
C LEU A 12 -12.08 1.72 6.14
N GLN A 13 -11.16 1.63 5.18
CA GLN A 13 -9.84 2.23 5.32
C GLN A 13 -9.93 3.76 5.37
N LEU A 14 -10.79 4.36 4.54
CA LEU A 14 -11.04 5.80 4.56
C LEU A 14 -11.60 6.26 5.91
N LYS A 15 -12.61 5.55 6.43
CA LYS A 15 -13.19 5.81 7.76
C LYS A 15 -12.14 5.72 8.86
N LYS A 16 -11.30 4.68 8.86
CA LYS A 16 -10.20 4.54 9.82
C LYS A 16 -9.25 5.73 9.79
N ALA A 17 -8.88 6.20 8.60
CA ALA A 17 -7.98 7.35 8.45
C ALA A 17 -8.61 8.64 9.01
N ILE A 18 -9.87 8.93 8.66
CA ILE A 18 -10.57 10.17 9.05
C ILE A 18 -10.84 10.24 10.56
N GLN A 19 -11.06 9.09 11.21
CA GLN A 19 -11.35 9.04 12.65
C GLN A 19 -10.14 9.35 13.54
N ILE A 20 -8.93 9.30 13.00
CA ILE A 20 -7.71 9.62 13.75
C ILE A 20 -7.57 11.14 13.84
N ASN A 21 -7.62 11.67 15.07
CA ASN A 21 -7.49 13.11 15.34
C ASN A 21 -6.13 13.51 15.94
N GLY A 22 -5.33 12.54 16.35
CA GLY A 22 -4.01 12.76 16.94
C GLY A 22 -2.93 13.06 15.90
N ILE A 23 -1.84 13.67 16.37
CA ILE A 23 -0.61 13.89 15.59
C ILE A 23 0.59 13.16 16.19
N GLY A 24 0.39 12.25 17.15
CA GLY A 24 1.46 11.43 17.69
C GLY A 24 2.05 10.49 16.65
N VAL A 25 3.17 9.86 16.99
CA VAL A 25 3.95 9.02 16.06
C VAL A 25 3.13 7.83 15.55
N GLU A 26 2.38 7.18 16.46
CA GLU A 26 1.54 6.03 16.12
C GLU A 26 0.30 6.46 15.34
N GLU A 27 -0.35 7.56 15.73
CA GLU A 27 -1.50 8.08 15.00
C GLU A 27 -1.15 8.47 13.55
N ILE A 28 0.01 9.11 13.34
CA ILE A 28 0.50 9.42 11.98
C ILE A 28 0.84 8.14 11.21
N HIS A 29 1.42 7.13 11.87
CA HIS A 29 1.68 5.83 11.24
C HIS A 29 0.39 5.18 10.76
N ASP A 30 -0.60 5.04 11.65
CA ASP A 30 -1.87 4.37 11.38
C ASP A 30 -2.68 5.09 10.30
N MET A 31 -2.75 6.42 10.38
CA MET A 31 -3.41 7.25 9.38
C MET A 31 -2.77 7.05 8.00
N ARG A 32 -1.43 7.08 7.92
CA ARG A 32 -0.69 6.84 6.67
C ARG A 32 -0.91 5.45 6.12
N VAL A 33 -0.97 4.42 6.98
CA VAL A 33 -1.25 3.04 6.54
C VAL A 33 -2.66 2.94 5.97
N ALA A 34 -3.67 3.51 6.65
CA ALA A 34 -5.05 3.49 6.20
C ALA A 34 -5.25 4.22 4.86
N VAL A 35 -4.73 5.45 4.72
CA VAL A 35 -4.83 6.21 3.46
C VAL A 35 -4.09 5.49 2.32
N ARG A 36 -2.96 4.83 2.60
CA ARG A 36 -2.25 4.03 1.58
C ARG A 36 -3.02 2.82 1.10
N LYS A 37 -3.64 2.07 2.03
CA LYS A 37 -4.50 0.94 1.67
C LYS A 37 -5.66 1.40 0.79
N TYR A 38 -6.28 2.52 1.15
CA TYR A 38 -7.30 3.16 0.34
C TYR A 38 -6.77 3.53 -1.06
N PHE A 39 -5.66 4.27 -1.14
CA PHE A 39 -5.07 4.73 -2.40
C PHE A 39 -4.66 3.59 -3.33
N ASP A 40 -3.98 2.56 -2.83
CA ASP A 40 -3.48 1.48 -3.69
C ASP A 40 -4.64 0.74 -4.39
N VAL A 41 -5.75 0.53 -3.66
CA VAL A 41 -6.96 -0.09 -4.20
C VAL A 41 -7.67 0.87 -5.15
N LEU A 42 -7.84 2.13 -4.75
CA LEU A 42 -8.46 3.17 -5.59
C LEU A 42 -7.73 3.31 -6.94
N TYR A 43 -6.40 3.28 -6.91
CA TYR A 43 -5.56 3.35 -8.09
C TYR A 43 -5.71 2.11 -8.97
N ALA A 44 -5.78 0.93 -8.38
CA ALA A 44 -6.00 -0.30 -9.12
C ALA A 44 -7.37 -0.30 -9.84
N ILE A 45 -8.42 0.24 -9.23
CA ILE A 45 -9.77 0.28 -9.81
C ILE A 45 -10.04 1.50 -10.69
N HIS A 46 -9.08 2.42 -10.80
CA HIS A 46 -9.24 3.65 -11.57
C HIS A 46 -9.79 3.42 -13.00
N PRO A 47 -9.37 2.39 -13.76
CA PRO A 47 -9.88 2.15 -15.11
C PRO A 47 -11.40 1.91 -15.20
N VAL A 48 -12.07 1.59 -14.09
CA VAL A 48 -13.53 1.34 -14.05
C VAL A 48 -14.29 2.30 -13.13
N TYR A 49 -13.59 3.07 -12.28
CA TYR A 49 -14.19 4.02 -11.34
C TYR A 49 -13.98 5.49 -11.74
N GLU A 50 -12.91 5.79 -12.51
CA GLU A 50 -12.61 7.10 -13.11
C GLU A 50 -12.56 8.32 -12.16
N ASN A 51 -12.47 8.11 -10.84
CA ASN A 51 -12.38 9.21 -9.87
C ASN A 51 -10.94 9.72 -9.69
N VAL A 52 -10.51 10.61 -10.59
CA VAL A 52 -9.16 11.22 -10.59
C VAL A 52 -8.94 12.14 -9.39
N GLU A 53 -9.98 12.87 -8.96
CA GLU A 53 -9.89 13.83 -7.87
C GLU A 53 -9.51 13.14 -6.55
N CYS A 54 -10.21 12.07 -6.19
CA CYS A 54 -9.92 11.32 -4.97
C CYS A 54 -8.55 10.62 -5.02
N LEU A 55 -8.06 10.23 -6.20
CA LEU A 55 -6.69 9.75 -6.37
C LEU A 55 -5.66 10.84 -6.08
N PHE A 56 -5.90 12.04 -6.59
CA PHE A 56 -5.03 13.19 -6.37
C PHE A 56 -4.96 13.56 -4.88
N LEU A 57 -6.12 13.74 -4.23
CA LEU A 57 -6.21 14.07 -2.81
C LEU A 57 -5.50 13.02 -1.95
N ALA A 58 -5.76 11.73 -2.20
CA ALA A 58 -5.16 10.64 -1.42
C ALA A 58 -3.64 10.60 -1.62
N LYS A 59 -3.15 10.86 -2.83
CA LYS A 59 -1.71 10.92 -3.13
C LYS A 59 -1.02 12.06 -2.38
N GLU A 60 -1.60 13.26 -2.36
CA GLU A 60 -1.02 14.39 -1.64
C GLU A 60 -1.03 14.17 -0.12
N ALA A 61 -2.12 13.61 0.43
CA ALA A 61 -2.18 13.22 1.84
C ALA A 61 -1.07 12.20 2.19
N ILE A 62 -0.88 11.15 1.39
CA ILE A 62 0.18 10.14 1.60
C ILE A 62 1.57 10.76 1.56
N LYS A 63 1.81 11.68 0.62
CA LYS A 63 3.09 12.38 0.46
C LYS A 63 3.40 13.19 1.71
N ARG A 64 2.43 13.94 2.24
CA ARG A 64 2.62 14.77 3.44
C ARG A 64 2.80 13.92 4.70
N LEU A 65 1.95 12.91 4.91
CA LEU A 65 2.11 11.92 5.98
C LEU A 65 3.45 11.18 5.89
N GLY A 66 3.92 10.91 4.67
CA GLY A 66 5.22 10.33 4.40
C GLY A 66 6.38 11.16 4.96
N LYS A 67 6.35 12.47 4.73
CA LYS A 67 7.36 13.40 5.26
C LYS A 67 7.34 13.44 6.79
N VAL A 68 6.16 13.55 7.41
CA VAL A 68 6.03 13.54 8.88
C VAL A 68 6.58 12.22 9.45
N ARG A 69 6.23 11.08 8.84
CA ARG A 69 6.70 9.77 9.30
C ARG A 69 8.22 9.62 9.16
N ASP A 70 8.83 10.21 8.14
CA ASP A 70 10.28 10.15 7.98
C ASP A 70 10.99 11.00 9.04
N MET A 71 10.42 12.15 9.42
CA MET A 71 10.87 12.93 10.58
C MET A 71 10.73 12.14 11.89
N ASP A 72 9.61 11.43 12.09
CA ASP A 72 9.37 10.60 13.27
C ASP A 72 10.39 9.44 13.38
N ILE A 73 10.70 8.78 12.26
CA ILE A 73 11.70 7.70 12.23
C ILE A 73 13.10 8.22 12.58
N CYS A 74 13.39 9.47 12.19
CA CYS A 74 14.64 10.14 12.51
C CYS A 74 14.60 10.88 13.85
N GLU A 75 13.57 10.64 14.68
CA GLU A 75 13.45 11.19 16.04
C GLU A 75 13.44 12.74 16.07
N ILE A 76 12.99 13.38 14.99
CA ILE A 76 12.93 14.84 14.86
C ILE A 76 11.61 15.35 15.49
N ALA A 77 11.72 15.93 16.69
CA ALA A 77 10.59 16.51 17.43
C ALA A 77 10.70 18.05 17.50
N ASN A 78 10.41 18.74 16.39
CA ASN A 78 10.47 20.20 16.31
C ASN A 78 9.12 20.85 15.88
N GLY A 79 9.04 22.18 15.95
CA GLY A 79 7.84 22.91 15.57
C GLY A 79 7.43 22.77 14.10
N GLU A 80 8.39 22.48 13.21
CA GLU A 80 8.12 22.22 11.79
C GLU A 80 7.36 20.90 11.60
N ARG A 81 7.81 19.84 12.28
CA ARG A 81 7.15 18.53 12.31
C ARG A 81 5.68 18.67 12.72
N THR A 82 5.41 19.42 13.79
CA THR A 82 4.05 19.67 14.29
C THR A 82 3.20 20.42 13.25
N LYS A 83 3.72 21.50 12.65
CA LYS A 83 3.02 22.24 11.59
C LYS A 83 2.68 21.34 10.39
N LEU A 84 3.62 20.50 9.98
CA LEU A 84 3.43 19.57 8.88
C LEU A 84 2.40 18.48 9.21
N ALA A 85 2.41 17.94 10.42
CA ALA A 85 1.44 16.96 10.90
C ALA A 85 0.02 17.52 10.92
N ILE A 86 -0.17 18.76 11.40
CA ILE A 86 -1.47 19.45 11.36
C ILE A 86 -1.96 19.61 9.92
N ARG A 87 -1.08 19.97 8.99
CA ARG A 87 -1.41 20.06 7.56
C ARG A 87 -1.76 18.70 6.95
N ALA A 88 -1.07 17.63 7.34
CA ALA A 88 -1.38 16.28 6.88
C ALA A 88 -2.75 15.82 7.37
N LEU A 89 -3.10 16.12 8.63
CA LEU A 89 -4.42 15.84 9.19
C LEU A 89 -5.53 16.55 8.39
N LYS A 90 -5.31 17.80 7.96
CA LYS A 90 -6.26 18.53 7.10
C LYS A 90 -6.47 17.83 5.76
N ASP A 91 -5.39 17.44 5.06
CA ASP A 91 -5.51 16.72 3.79
C ASP A 91 -6.30 15.41 3.94
N VAL A 92 -6.10 14.69 5.05
CA VAL A 92 -6.85 13.44 5.29
C VAL A 92 -8.33 13.71 5.52
N ARG A 93 -8.68 14.81 6.18
CA ARG A 93 -10.09 15.20 6.38
C ARG A 93 -10.77 15.59 5.08
N GLU A 94 -10.04 16.17 4.12
CA GLU A 94 -10.57 16.47 2.79
C GLU A 94 -11.03 15.21 2.04
N LEU A 95 -10.46 14.05 2.35
CA LEU A 95 -10.89 12.77 1.78
C LEU A 95 -12.29 12.33 2.22
N GLN A 96 -12.96 13.03 3.13
CA GLN A 96 -14.33 12.70 3.54
C GLN A 96 -15.34 12.69 2.37
N VAL A 97 -15.06 13.42 1.29
CA VAL A 97 -15.92 13.42 0.09
C VAL A 97 -15.70 12.19 -0.80
N CYS A 98 -14.66 11.40 -0.51
CA CYS A 98 -14.21 10.28 -1.33
C CYS A 98 -14.77 8.92 -0.93
N PHE A 99 -15.88 8.88 -0.18
CA PHE A 99 -16.58 7.61 0.04
C PHE A 99 -17.15 7.09 -1.26
N VAL A 100 -16.92 5.79 -1.52
CA VAL A 100 -17.46 5.13 -2.71
C VAL A 100 -18.92 4.75 -2.43
N ASN A 101 -19.84 5.44 -3.08
CA ASN A 101 -21.28 5.23 -2.88
C ASN A 101 -21.89 4.30 -3.94
N ASP A 102 -21.34 4.29 -5.16
CA ASP A 102 -21.88 3.52 -6.28
C ASP A 102 -21.39 2.07 -6.31
N LYS A 103 -22.15 1.22 -7.00
CA LYS A 103 -21.70 -0.13 -7.35
C LYS A 103 -20.75 -0.02 -8.54
N ILE A 104 -19.52 -0.47 -8.36
CA ILE A 104 -18.50 -0.50 -9.41
C ILE A 104 -18.33 -1.95 -9.86
N TYR A 105 -18.73 -2.25 -11.09
CA TYR A 105 -18.62 -3.58 -11.66
C TYR A 105 -17.20 -3.84 -12.19
N GLY A 106 -16.76 -5.11 -12.25
CA GLY A 106 -15.43 -5.46 -12.77
C GLY A 106 -14.25 -5.13 -11.86
N VAL A 107 -14.49 -4.57 -10.66
CA VAL A 107 -13.43 -4.19 -9.70
C VAL A 107 -12.52 -5.36 -9.32
N ARG A 108 -13.10 -6.51 -8.98
CA ARG A 108 -12.32 -7.68 -8.54
C ARG A 108 -11.37 -8.16 -9.63
N LEU A 109 -11.84 -8.23 -10.88
CA LEU A 109 -11.04 -8.58 -12.05
C LEU A 109 -9.91 -7.55 -12.27
N THR A 110 -10.21 -6.26 -12.14
CA THR A 110 -9.20 -5.20 -12.33
C THR A 110 -8.08 -5.31 -11.28
N ILE A 111 -8.44 -5.56 -10.03
CA ILE A 111 -7.48 -5.78 -8.95
C ILE A 111 -6.66 -7.05 -9.20
N TYR A 112 -7.30 -8.15 -9.61
CA TYR A 112 -6.61 -9.40 -9.90
C TYR A 112 -5.61 -9.25 -11.05
N ASN A 113 -5.99 -8.57 -12.14
CA ASN A 113 -5.07 -8.23 -13.23
C ASN A 113 -3.87 -7.41 -12.74
N ARG A 114 -4.08 -6.50 -11.79
CA ARG A 114 -2.98 -5.73 -11.20
C ARG A 114 -2.02 -6.61 -10.37
N ILE A 115 -2.52 -7.63 -9.69
CA ILE A 115 -1.71 -8.63 -8.99
C ILE A 115 -0.87 -9.43 -9.99
N LEU A 116 -1.47 -9.90 -11.10
CA LEU A 116 -0.74 -10.58 -12.18
C LEU A 116 0.35 -9.69 -12.80
N SER A 117 0.04 -8.43 -13.09
CA SER A 117 1.05 -7.48 -13.60
C SER A 117 2.17 -7.25 -12.60
N SER A 118 1.88 -7.25 -11.30
CA SER A 118 2.91 -7.13 -10.25
C SER A 118 3.87 -8.32 -10.28
N LEU A 119 3.36 -9.55 -10.45
CA LEU A 119 4.16 -10.76 -10.59
C LEU A 119 5.15 -10.67 -11.77
N HIS A 120 4.69 -10.21 -12.93
CA HIS A 120 5.55 -10.05 -14.10
C HIS A 120 6.64 -9.01 -13.86
N GLN A 121 6.27 -7.85 -13.32
CA GLN A 121 7.20 -6.73 -13.07
C GLN A 121 8.31 -7.08 -12.08
N ILE A 122 8.06 -7.96 -11.10
CA ILE A 122 9.07 -8.34 -10.10
C ILE A 122 10.37 -8.82 -10.75
N GLN A 123 10.31 -9.47 -11.92
CA GLN A 123 11.49 -9.99 -12.60
C GLN A 123 12.45 -8.88 -13.08
N ASP A 124 11.92 -7.70 -13.42
CA ASP A 124 12.70 -6.60 -13.98
C ASP A 124 13.18 -5.59 -12.93
N ILE A 125 12.58 -5.61 -11.73
CA ILE A 125 12.94 -4.67 -10.66
C ILE A 125 14.37 -4.96 -10.16
N THR A 126 15.21 -3.93 -10.16
CA THR A 126 16.58 -3.95 -9.61
C THR A 126 16.75 -3.13 -8.35
N ASP A 127 15.81 -2.22 -8.06
CA ASP A 127 15.81 -1.35 -6.89
C ASP A 127 14.97 -1.92 -5.73
N PHE A 128 15.56 -1.94 -4.53
CA PHE A 128 14.90 -2.46 -3.33
C PHE A 128 13.66 -1.66 -2.95
N HIS A 129 13.69 -0.33 -3.12
CA HIS A 129 12.56 0.52 -2.75
C HIS A 129 11.35 0.27 -3.67
N GLU A 130 11.60 0.10 -4.96
CA GLU A 130 10.60 -0.27 -5.95
C GLU A 130 10.00 -1.65 -5.68
N LEU A 131 10.83 -2.66 -5.40
CA LEU A 131 10.36 -4.01 -5.08
C LEU A 131 9.48 -4.01 -3.83
N ARG A 132 9.92 -3.34 -2.76
CA ARG A 132 9.15 -3.18 -1.52
C ARG A 132 7.80 -2.50 -1.79
N LYS A 133 7.80 -1.45 -2.64
CA LYS A 133 6.57 -0.73 -2.99
C LYS A 133 5.61 -1.65 -3.75
N ASN A 134 6.11 -2.44 -4.69
CA ASN A 134 5.34 -3.41 -5.45
C ASN A 134 4.69 -4.45 -4.50
N ILE A 135 5.48 -5.12 -3.66
CA ILE A 135 5.00 -6.12 -2.68
C ILE A 135 3.96 -5.53 -1.73
N ARG A 136 4.17 -4.31 -1.23
CA ARG A 136 3.20 -3.61 -0.38
C ARG A 136 1.88 -3.37 -1.08
N VAL A 137 1.92 -2.92 -2.35
CA VAL A 137 0.71 -2.71 -3.15
C VAL A 137 0.00 -4.05 -3.34
N THR A 138 0.69 -5.08 -3.79
CA THR A 138 0.12 -6.43 -4.00
C THR A 138 -0.53 -6.95 -2.73
N ARG A 139 0.12 -6.81 -1.56
CA ARG A 139 -0.46 -7.19 -0.27
C ARG A 139 -1.79 -6.49 0.03
N ASN A 140 -1.87 -5.18 -0.22
CA ASN A 140 -3.09 -4.41 0.01
C ASN A 140 -4.21 -4.82 -0.96
N LEU A 141 -3.87 -5.15 -2.21
CA LEU A 141 -4.83 -5.68 -3.20
C LEU A 141 -5.37 -7.05 -2.81
N VAL A 142 -4.50 -7.96 -2.35
CA VAL A 142 -4.88 -9.28 -1.85
C VAL A 142 -5.79 -9.16 -0.62
N GLU A 143 -5.46 -8.26 0.32
CA GLU A 143 -6.30 -7.96 1.47
C GLU A 143 -7.68 -7.42 1.05
N ALA A 144 -7.74 -6.55 0.04
CA ALA A 144 -8.99 -5.99 -0.47
C ALA A 144 -9.89 -7.01 -1.18
N LEU A 145 -9.32 -8.06 -1.79
CA LEU A 145 -10.09 -9.16 -2.39
C LEU A 145 -10.63 -10.15 -1.34
N GLY A 146 -10.18 -10.04 -0.09
CA GLY A 146 -10.52 -10.95 1.00
C GLY A 146 -9.73 -12.26 0.99
N TYR A 147 -8.60 -12.30 0.28
CA TYR A 147 -7.75 -13.48 0.19
C TYR A 147 -6.78 -13.57 1.38
N ASP A 148 -6.25 -14.76 1.64
CA ASP A 148 -5.19 -14.92 2.62
C ASP A 148 -3.96 -14.11 2.20
N ASN A 149 -3.49 -13.25 3.11
CA ASN A 149 -2.36 -12.37 2.89
C ASN A 149 -1.24 -12.59 3.91
N THR A 150 -1.28 -13.66 4.70
CA THR A 150 -0.38 -13.87 5.84
C THR A 150 1.10 -13.82 5.43
N GLU A 151 1.49 -14.59 4.41
CA GLU A 151 2.88 -14.65 3.93
C GLU A 151 3.34 -13.33 3.30
N ILE A 152 2.53 -12.73 2.41
CA ILE A 152 2.89 -11.48 1.75
C ILE A 152 2.93 -10.31 2.74
N LYS A 153 2.11 -10.34 3.79
CA LYS A 153 2.14 -9.37 4.89
C LYS A 153 3.43 -9.50 5.70
N ALA A 154 3.88 -10.73 6.00
CA ALA A 154 5.14 -10.96 6.68
C ALA A 154 6.33 -10.45 5.86
N LEU A 155 6.37 -10.75 4.56
CA LEU A 155 7.40 -10.24 3.64
C LEU A 155 7.39 -8.71 3.55
N ALA A 156 6.21 -8.10 3.38
CA ALA A 156 6.05 -6.65 3.32
C ALA A 156 6.50 -5.98 4.63
N LYS A 157 6.26 -6.61 5.78
CA LYS A 157 6.72 -6.12 7.09
C LYS A 157 8.25 -6.17 7.17
N LYS A 158 8.86 -7.32 6.88
CA LYS A 158 10.32 -7.51 6.87
C LYS A 158 11.03 -6.44 6.02
N MET A 159 10.56 -6.19 4.80
CA MET A 159 11.15 -5.15 3.94
C MET A 159 10.84 -3.72 4.42
N GLY A 160 9.72 -3.52 5.12
CA GLY A 160 9.39 -2.26 5.79
C GLY A 160 10.37 -1.92 6.90
N ASP A 161 10.65 -2.90 7.77
CA ASP A 161 11.56 -2.78 8.91
C ASP A 161 12.98 -2.46 8.43
N ILE A 162 13.48 -3.19 7.42
CA ILE A 162 14.78 -2.94 6.77
C ILE A 162 14.88 -1.50 6.23
N ARG A 163 13.82 -1.00 5.58
CA ARG A 163 13.82 0.39 5.09
C ARG A 163 13.90 1.39 6.24
N ASP A 164 13.17 1.15 7.33
CA ASP A 164 13.15 2.08 8.46
C ASP A 164 14.51 2.06 9.18
N GLU A 165 15.19 0.92 9.26
CA GLU A 165 16.58 0.80 9.73
C GLU A 165 17.56 1.58 8.83
N ILE A 166 17.48 1.42 7.51
CA ILE A 166 18.27 2.21 6.55
C ILE A 166 18.07 3.71 6.77
N LEU A 167 16.82 4.15 6.95
CA LEU A 167 16.52 5.55 7.16
C LEU A 167 17.12 6.08 8.47
N LYS A 168 17.01 5.30 9.56
CA LYS A 168 17.65 5.62 10.85
C LYS A 168 19.16 5.73 10.74
N MET A 169 19.81 4.80 10.02
CA MET A 169 21.25 4.84 9.77
C MET A 169 21.65 6.13 9.05
N ARG A 170 20.94 6.49 7.97
CA ARG A 170 21.18 7.72 7.22
C ARG A 170 21.02 8.96 8.09
N CYS A 171 20.00 9.00 8.93
CA CYS A 171 19.78 10.12 9.86
C CYS A 171 20.87 10.25 10.92
N ARG A 172 21.62 9.18 11.21
CA ARG A 172 22.82 9.19 12.07
C ARG A 172 24.12 9.43 11.30
N GLY A 173 24.05 9.73 10.00
CA GLY A 173 25.23 9.92 9.14
C GLY A 173 25.95 8.63 8.77
N LEU A 174 25.32 7.46 8.94
CA LEU A 174 25.90 6.16 8.60
C LEU A 174 25.54 5.75 7.16
N THR A 175 26.47 5.05 6.52
CA THR A 175 26.23 4.44 5.19
C THR A 175 25.50 3.11 5.36
N PRO A 176 24.31 2.93 4.75
CA PRO A 176 23.58 1.66 4.83
C PRO A 176 24.28 0.53 4.07
N PRO A 177 24.07 -0.73 4.47
CA PRO A 177 24.59 -1.87 3.72
C PRO A 177 23.87 -2.06 2.38
N ASP A 178 24.55 -2.72 1.45
CA ASP A 178 23.94 -3.19 0.21
C ASP A 178 22.93 -4.31 0.52
N ILE A 179 21.77 -4.25 -0.13
CA ILE A 179 20.72 -5.25 0.03
C ILE A 179 20.76 -6.22 -1.13
N ASN A 180 20.85 -7.51 -0.82
CA ASN A 180 20.63 -8.57 -1.80
C ASN A 180 19.15 -8.63 -2.21
N ILE A 181 18.82 -7.94 -3.30
CA ILE A 181 17.45 -7.87 -3.83
C ILE A 181 16.95 -9.22 -4.39
N ILE A 182 17.86 -10.08 -4.89
CA ILE A 182 17.50 -11.33 -5.57
C ILE A 182 16.69 -12.24 -4.65
N GLN A 183 17.12 -12.36 -3.38
CA GLN A 183 16.39 -13.17 -2.40
C GLN A 183 14.94 -12.70 -2.20
N TYR A 184 14.72 -11.38 -2.15
CA TYR A 184 13.38 -10.82 -1.98
C TYR A 184 12.51 -10.98 -3.22
N LYS A 185 13.10 -10.96 -4.42
CA LYS A 185 12.39 -11.22 -5.69
C LYS A 185 11.84 -12.64 -5.74
N GLU A 186 12.69 -13.62 -5.44
CA GLU A 186 12.30 -15.03 -5.43
C GLU A 186 11.23 -15.31 -4.37
N GLU A 187 11.41 -14.76 -3.17
CA GLU A 187 10.44 -14.88 -2.08
C GLU A 187 9.09 -14.26 -2.47
N ALA A 188 9.09 -13.06 -3.05
CA ALA A 188 7.87 -12.38 -3.51
C ALA A 188 7.16 -13.14 -4.63
N LYS A 189 7.91 -13.61 -5.64
CA LYS A 189 7.38 -14.40 -6.76
C LYS A 189 6.66 -15.64 -6.26
N ARG A 190 7.32 -16.42 -5.37
CA ARG A 190 6.75 -17.63 -4.78
C ARG A 190 5.45 -17.35 -4.02
N VAL A 191 5.45 -16.32 -3.17
CA VAL A 191 4.28 -15.97 -2.36
C VAL A 191 3.11 -15.50 -3.24
N ILE A 192 3.36 -14.67 -4.25
CA ILE A 192 2.31 -14.19 -5.15
C ILE A 192 1.75 -15.32 -6.02
N LEU A 193 2.59 -16.21 -6.53
CA LEU A 193 2.16 -17.40 -7.26
C LEU A 193 1.25 -18.29 -6.41
N LYS A 194 1.60 -18.51 -5.14
CA LYS A 194 0.77 -19.29 -4.20
C LYS A 194 -0.62 -18.65 -4.03
N ILE A 195 -0.67 -17.33 -3.86
CA ILE A 195 -1.94 -16.60 -3.73
C ILE A 195 -2.78 -16.76 -5.00
N ILE A 196 -2.18 -16.62 -6.19
CA ILE A 196 -2.87 -16.80 -7.48
C ILE A 196 -3.41 -18.22 -7.62
N ALA A 197 -2.57 -19.23 -7.36
CA ALA A 197 -2.93 -20.64 -7.51
C ALA A 197 -4.04 -21.09 -6.55
N SER A 198 -4.18 -20.44 -5.39
CA SER A 198 -5.24 -20.76 -4.42
C SER A 198 -6.60 -20.13 -4.75
N GLN A 199 -6.73 -19.34 -5.82
CA GLN A 199 -8.00 -18.69 -6.18
C GLN A 199 -8.80 -19.49 -7.20
N GLU A 200 -10.04 -19.82 -6.86
CA GLU A 200 -10.99 -20.44 -7.78
C GLU A 200 -11.67 -19.42 -8.71
N GLU A 201 -11.83 -18.16 -8.29
CA GLU A 201 -12.61 -17.14 -9.03
C GLU A 201 -12.04 -16.81 -10.41
N PHE A 202 -10.72 -16.90 -10.57
CA PHE A 202 -10.01 -16.52 -11.80
C PHE A 202 -9.16 -17.66 -12.36
N HIS A 203 -9.54 -18.90 -12.07
CA HIS A 203 -8.81 -20.10 -12.49
C HIS A 203 -8.70 -20.25 -14.02
N HIS A 204 -9.50 -19.55 -14.82
CA HIS A 204 -9.38 -19.51 -16.29
C HIS A 204 -8.26 -18.59 -16.79
N PHE A 205 -7.77 -17.66 -15.97
CA PHE A 205 -6.59 -16.85 -16.27
C PHE A 205 -5.31 -17.64 -15.98
N LYS A 206 -5.32 -18.97 -16.21
CA LYS A 206 -4.17 -19.83 -15.91
C LYS A 206 -2.94 -19.28 -16.58
N ILE A 207 -1.83 -19.47 -15.87
CA ILE A 207 -0.47 -19.15 -16.25
C ILE A 207 0.00 -20.12 -17.37
N GLU A 208 -0.84 -20.39 -18.36
CA GLU A 208 -0.57 -21.29 -19.50
C GLU A 208 -0.09 -20.53 -20.74
N ASP A 209 -0.09 -19.20 -20.75
CA ASP A 209 0.22 -18.43 -21.95
C ASP A 209 1.56 -17.68 -21.98
N ARG A 210 2.43 -17.73 -20.96
CA ARG A 210 3.70 -16.96 -20.96
C ARG A 210 4.87 -17.58 -20.19
N TYR A 211 5.15 -18.86 -20.42
CA TYR A 211 6.47 -19.46 -20.18
C TYR A 211 6.98 -20.09 -21.47
#